data_AF-A0A3D3B560-F1
#
_entry.id   AF-A0A3D3B560-F1
#
_cell.length_a   1.000
_cell.length_b   1.000
_cell.length_c   1.000
_cell.angle_alpha   90.00
_cell.angle_beta   90.00
_cell.angle_gamma   90.00
#
_symmetry.space_group_name_H-M   'P 1'
#
loop_
_entity.id
_entity.type
_entity.pdbx_description
1 polymer ?
#
loop_
_entity_poly.entity_id
_entity_poly.type
_entity_poly.pdbx_seq_one_letter_code
_entity_poly.pdbx_strand_id
1 'polypeptide(L)' 'PGFIFTTSLAPAIVAGALASIRHLKRSEIERARLNERVKKVKGLMGNARLPVMDNPSHIVPVMVGDPVHCKA' A
#
# COMPACT_ATOMS: atom_id res chain seq x y z
N PRO A 1 -17.70 7.60 21.22
CA PRO A 1 -16.80 7.68 22.42
C PRO A 1 -15.53 6.84 22.21
N GLY A 2 -14.50 7.42 21.56
CA GLY A 2 -13.21 6.74 21.34
C GLY A 2 -11.99 7.63 21.50
N PHE A 3 -12.18 8.95 21.63
CA PHE A 3 -11.10 9.94 21.74
C PHE A 3 -10.82 10.35 23.20
N ILE A 4 -11.87 10.64 24.00
CA ILE A 4 -11.73 11.18 25.37
C ILE A 4 -11.20 10.12 26.35
N PHE A 5 -11.66 8.87 26.20
CA PHE A 5 -11.33 7.77 27.11
C PHE A 5 -10.35 6.76 26.49
N THR A 6 -9.34 7.27 25.79
CA THR A 6 -8.23 6.47 25.28
C THR A 6 -6.90 7.16 25.59
N THR A 7 -5.84 6.37 25.71
CA THR A 7 -4.49 6.91 25.90
C THR A 7 -4.01 7.56 24.60
N SER A 8 -3.44 8.76 24.71
CA SER A 8 -2.78 9.42 23.57
C SER A 8 -1.66 8.57 22.98
N LEU A 9 -1.41 8.72 21.68
CA LEU A 9 -0.26 8.10 21.02
C LEU A 9 1.05 8.54 21.70
N ALA A 10 2.00 7.61 21.81
CA ALA A 10 3.30 7.90 22.39
C ALA A 10 4.03 9.00 21.59
N PRO A 11 4.76 9.92 22.26
CA PRO A 11 5.43 11.04 21.59
C PRO A 11 6.35 10.61 20.43
N ALA A 12 7.06 9.49 20.59
CA ALA A 12 7.94 8.96 19.54
C ALA A 12 7.18 8.58 18.25
N ILE A 13 5.97 8.02 18.37
CA ILE A 13 5.13 7.65 17.23
C ILE A 13 4.68 8.91 16.49
N VAL A 14 4.20 9.91 17.23
CA VAL A 14 3.70 11.16 16.62
C VAL A 14 4.84 11.94 15.97
N ALA A 15 6.04 11.96 16.57
CA ALA A 15 7.22 12.57 15.99
C ALA A 15 7.62 11.91 14.65
N GLY A 16 7.62 10.58 14.59
CA GLY A 16 7.89 9.84 13.36
C GLY A 16 6.85 10.09 12.27
N ALA A 17 5.57 10.06 12.62
CA ALA A 17 4.48 10.35 11.69
C ALA A 17 4.58 11.78 11.13
N LEU A 18 4.87 12.77 11.99
CA LEU A 18 5.03 14.16 11.58
C LEU A 18 6.21 14.35 10.63
N ALA A 19 7.34 13.70 10.91
CA ALA A 19 8.51 13.73 10.02
C ALA A 19 8.19 13.10 8.65
N SER A 20 7.52 11.94 8.63
CA SER A 20 7.09 11.26 7.40
C SER A 20 6.17 12.13 6.56
N ILE A 21 5.16 12.76 7.18
CA ILE A 21 4.22 13.66 6.50
C ILE A 21 4.96 14.85 5.88
N ARG A 22 5.85 15.50 6.63
CA ARG A 22 6.64 16.65 6.13
C ARG A 22 7.53 16.27 4.95
N HIS A 23 8.11 15.08 4.99
CA HIS A 23 8.93 14.55 3.89
C HIS A 23 8.08 14.27 2.64
N LEU A 24 7.02 13.47 2.78
CA LEU A 24 6.19 13.02 1.65
C LEU A 24 5.32 14.12 1.04
N LYS A 25 5.12 15.26 1.74
CA LYS A 25 4.49 16.46 1.18
C LYS A 25 5.37 17.18 0.15
N ARG A 26 6.70 16.98 0.19
CA ARG A 26 7.65 17.65 -0.71
C ARG A 26 8.32 16.69 -1.69
N SER A 27 8.49 15.43 -1.30
CA SER A 27 9.13 14.42 -2.14
C SER A 27 8.09 13.67 -2.98
N GLU A 28 8.27 13.70 -4.31
CA GLU A 28 7.50 12.88 -5.27
C GLU A 28 8.23 11.58 -5.66
N ILE A 29 9.49 11.43 -5.26
CA ILE A 29 10.36 10.33 -5.68
C ILE A 29 9.76 8.98 -5.28
N GLU A 30 9.23 8.87 -4.07
CA GLU A 30 8.61 7.66 -3.53
C GLU A 30 7.37 7.27 -4.34
N ARG A 31 6.50 8.24 -4.67
CA ARG A 31 5.30 8.02 -5.47
C ARG A 31 5.63 7.63 -6.91
N ALA A 32 6.58 8.30 -7.53
CA ALA A 32 7.03 7.96 -8.88
C ALA A 32 7.57 6.52 -8.94
N ARG A 33 8.43 6.14 -7.99
CA ARG A 33 8.98 4.77 -7.89
C ARG A 33 7.89 3.73 -7.59
N LEU A 34 6.92 4.05 -6.74
CA LEU A 34 5.79 3.15 -6.47
C LEU A 34 4.99 2.90 -7.76
N ASN A 35 4.62 3.96 -8.48
CA ASN A 35 3.86 3.85 -9.73
C ASN A 35 4.62 3.05 -10.80
N GLU A 36 5.92 3.30 -10.95
CA GLU A 36 6.79 2.53 -11.86
C GLU A 36 6.76 1.03 -11.52
N ARG A 37 6.96 0.69 -10.25
CA ARG A 37 6.97 -0.71 -9.77
C ARG A 37 5.62 -1.39 -9.96
N VAL A 38 4.53 -0.71 -9.65
CA VAL A 38 3.17 -1.25 -9.84
C VAL A 38 2.91 -1.54 -11.31
N LYS A 39 3.27 -0.60 -12.20
CA LYS A 39 3.12 -0.81 -13.66
C LYS A 39 3.93 -2.01 -14.13
N LYS A 40 5.18 -2.14 -13.65
CA LYS A 40 6.04 -3.29 -13.97
C LYS A 40 5.42 -4.61 -13.51
N VAL A 41 4.98 -4.68 -12.25
CA VAL A 41 4.39 -5.91 -11.68
C VAL A 41 3.09 -6.28 -12.40
N LYS A 42 2.16 -5.34 -12.57
CA LYS A 42 0.90 -5.58 -13.32
C LYS A 42 1.18 -6.09 -14.73
N GLY A 43 2.14 -5.49 -15.44
CA GLY A 43 2.54 -5.94 -16.77
C GLY A 43 3.13 -7.35 -16.80
N LEU A 44 4.05 -7.67 -15.88
CA LEU A 44 4.65 -9.00 -15.80
C LEU A 44 3.61 -10.09 -15.47
N MET A 45 2.71 -9.82 -14.54
CA MET A 45 1.66 -10.76 -14.15
C MET A 45 0.61 -10.94 -15.26
N GLY A 46 0.27 -9.87 -15.97
CA GLY A 46 -0.60 -9.94 -17.16
C GLY A 46 0.03 -10.77 -18.28
N ASN A 47 1.34 -10.59 -18.55
CA ASN A 47 2.08 -11.41 -19.52
C ASN A 47 2.13 -12.88 -19.12
N ALA A 48 2.19 -13.17 -17.81
CA ALA A 48 2.10 -14.51 -17.26
C ALA A 48 0.66 -15.09 -17.20
N ARG A 49 -0.35 -14.34 -17.69
CA ARG A 49 -1.77 -14.72 -17.67
C ARG A 49 -2.33 -15.02 -16.27
N LEU A 50 -1.80 -14.34 -15.26
CA LEU A 50 -2.36 -14.43 -13.91
C LEU A 50 -3.66 -13.62 -13.81
N PRO A 51 -4.63 -14.03 -12.97
CA PRO A 51 -5.92 -13.38 -12.80
C PRO A 51 -5.80 -12.10 -11.94
N VAL A 52 -5.07 -11.10 -12.45
CA VAL A 52 -4.93 -9.79 -11.82
C VAL A 52 -6.15 -8.93 -12.17
N MET A 53 -6.80 -8.34 -11.16
CA MET A 53 -7.93 -7.45 -11.42
C MET A 53 -7.45 -6.01 -11.69
N ASP A 54 -7.89 -5.46 -12.82
CA ASP A 54 -7.57 -4.09 -13.19
C ASP A 54 -8.20 -3.07 -12.24
N ASN A 55 -7.41 -2.06 -11.89
CA ASN A 55 -7.81 -0.97 -11.03
C ASN A 55 -6.88 0.24 -11.20
N PRO A 56 -7.39 1.48 -11.05
CA PRO A 56 -6.59 2.71 -11.15
C PRO A 56 -5.87 3.02 -9.83
N SER A 57 -5.26 2.02 -9.19
CA SER A 57 -4.53 2.18 -7.93
C SER A 57 -3.18 1.46 -7.94
N HIS A 58 -2.42 1.65 -6.86
CA HIS A 58 -1.14 0.97 -6.62
C HIS A 58 -1.33 -0.49 -6.16
N ILE A 59 -2.56 -0.93 -5.89
CA ILE A 59 -2.86 -2.29 -5.43
C ILE A 59 -2.84 -3.26 -6.63
N VAL A 60 -2.29 -4.45 -6.41
CA VAL A 60 -2.21 -5.54 -7.40
C VAL A 60 -2.98 -6.77 -6.87
N PRO A 61 -4.32 -6.79 -6.98
CA PRO A 61 -5.13 -7.90 -6.49
C PRO A 61 -5.06 -9.09 -7.45
N VAL A 62 -4.78 -10.28 -6.92
CA VAL A 62 -4.78 -11.56 -7.66
C VAL A 62 -5.91 -12.42 -7.13
N MET A 63 -6.83 -12.83 -7.99
CA MET A 63 -7.93 -13.69 -7.59
C MET A 63 -7.48 -15.15 -7.49
N VAL A 64 -7.54 -15.72 -6.29
CA VAL A 64 -7.20 -17.14 -6.05
C VAL A 64 -8.42 -18.05 -6.20
N GLY A 65 -9.63 -17.55 -5.89
CA GLY A 65 -10.90 -18.27 -6.07
C GLY A 65 -11.25 -19.28 -4.97
N ASP A 66 -10.26 -19.83 -4.25
CA ASP A 66 -10.47 -20.79 -3.16
C ASP A 66 -9.75 -20.33 -1.88
N PRO A 67 -10.48 -20.12 -0.76
CA PRO A 67 -9.88 -19.68 0.50
C PRO A 67 -8.92 -20.71 1.13
N VAL A 68 -9.04 -22.01 0.82
CA VAL A 68 -8.10 -23.04 1.29
C VAL A 68 -6.71 -22.78 0.71
N HIS A 69 -6.62 -22.40 -0.57
CA HIS A 69 -5.36 -22.06 -1.23
C HIS A 69 -4.74 -20.73 -0.75
N CYS A 70 -5.49 -19.88 -0.03
CA CYS A 70 -4.99 -18.59 0.50
C CYS A 70 -4.26 -18.70 1.85
N LYS A 71 -4.18 -19.88 2.47
CA LYS A 71 -3.59 -20.08 3.81
C LYS A 71 -2.14 -20.60 3.83
N ALA A 72 -1.60 -20.95 2.66
CA ALA A 72 -0.31 -21.64 2.52
C ALA A 72 0.90 -20.76 2.85
#